data_AF-A0A2R3NMD4-F1
#
_entry.id   AF-A0A2R3NMD4-F1
#
_cell.length_a   1.000
_cell.length_b   1.000
_cell.length_c   1.000
_cell.angle_alpha   90.00
_cell.angle_beta   90.00
_cell.angle_gamma   90.00
#
_symmetry.space_group_name_H-M   'P 1'
#
loop_
_entity.id
_entity.type
_entity.pdbx_description
1 polymer ?
#
loop_
_entity_poly.entity_id
_entity_poly.type
_entity_poly.pdbx_seq_one_letter_code
_entity_poly.pdbx_strand_id
1 'polypeptide(L)'
;MNDTSFENCIKCTVCTTACPVSRVNPGYPGPKQAGPDGERLRLKDGALYDEALKYCINCKRCEVACPSDVKIGDIIQRARAKYDTTRPSLRNFVLSHTDLMGSVSTPFAPIVNTATSLKPVRQLLDAALKIDHRRTLPKYSFGTFRRWYRSVAAQQAQYKDQVAFFHGCFVNYNHPQLGKDLIKVLNAMGTGVQLLSKEKCCGVPLIANGFTAKARKQAITNVESIREAVGVKGIPVIATSSTCTFALRDEYPEVLNVDNKGLRDHIELATRWLWRKLDEGKTLPLKPLPLKVVYHTPCHMEKMGWTLYTLELLRKIPGLELTVLDSQCCGIAGTYGFKKENYPTSQAIGAPLFRQIEESGADLVVTDCETCKWQIEMSTSLRCEHPITLLAQALA
;
A
#
# COMPACT_ATOMS: atom_id res chain seq x y z
N MET A 1 7.60 -8.01 -21.76
CA MET A 1 7.29 -9.38 -22.22
C MET A 1 5.80 -9.44 -22.52
N ASN A 2 5.36 -10.16 -23.56
CA ASN A 2 3.93 -10.45 -23.71
C ASN A 2 3.58 -11.50 -22.66
N ASP A 3 3.05 -11.08 -21.52
CA ASP A 3 2.52 -11.99 -20.50
C ASP A 3 1.33 -12.75 -21.10
N THR A 4 1.56 -14.04 -21.38
CA THR A 4 0.59 -15.01 -21.90
C THR A 4 -0.08 -15.81 -20.79
N SER A 5 0.09 -15.43 -19.51
CA SER A 5 -0.51 -16.16 -18.38
C SER A 5 -2.03 -16.28 -18.47
N PHE A 6 -2.70 -15.36 -19.18
CA PHE A 6 -4.14 -15.46 -19.44
C PHE A 6 -4.53 -16.75 -20.20
N GLU A 7 -3.62 -17.34 -20.97
CA GLU A 7 -3.86 -18.62 -21.66
C GLU A 7 -3.92 -19.82 -20.72
N ASN A 8 -3.32 -19.72 -19.53
CA ASN A 8 -3.43 -20.75 -18.50
C ASN A 8 -4.82 -20.76 -17.82
N CYS A 9 -5.71 -19.83 -18.16
CA CYS A 9 -7.03 -19.74 -17.54
C CYS A 9 -7.93 -20.93 -17.93
N ILE A 10 -8.17 -21.82 -16.96
CA ILE A 10 -9.09 -22.97 -17.09
C ILE A 10 -10.57 -22.63 -16.92
N LYS A 11 -10.93 -21.34 -16.88
CA LYS A 11 -12.32 -20.84 -16.82
C LYS A 11 -13.15 -21.30 -15.61
N CYS A 12 -12.55 -21.72 -14.51
CA CYS A 12 -13.24 -22.20 -13.29
C CYS A 12 -14.02 -21.15 -12.47
N THR A 13 -13.86 -19.84 -12.75
CA THR A 13 -14.60 -18.73 -12.11
C THR A 13 -14.28 -18.49 -10.61
N VAL A 14 -13.34 -19.22 -10.01
CA VAL A 14 -12.90 -19.00 -8.60
C VAL A 14 -12.44 -17.56 -8.34
N CYS A 15 -11.80 -16.92 -9.31
CA CYS A 15 -11.40 -15.52 -9.19
C CYS A 15 -12.58 -14.57 -8.94
N THR A 16 -13.77 -14.88 -9.47
CA THR A 16 -14.98 -14.08 -9.32
C THR A 16 -15.57 -14.19 -7.92
N THR A 17 -15.58 -15.39 -7.33
CA THR A 17 -16.05 -15.58 -5.94
C THR A 17 -15.10 -14.93 -4.93
N ALA A 18 -13.79 -14.94 -5.21
CA ALA A 18 -12.79 -14.25 -4.39
C ALA A 18 -12.79 -12.71 -4.55
N CYS A 19 -13.48 -12.17 -5.56
CA CYS A 19 -13.43 -10.75 -5.88
C CYS A 19 -14.37 -9.93 -4.99
N PRO A 20 -13.84 -9.00 -4.17
CA PRO A 20 -14.69 -8.17 -3.33
C PRO A 20 -15.60 -7.22 -4.12
N VAL A 21 -15.15 -6.75 -5.29
CA VAL A 21 -15.91 -5.80 -6.11
C VAL A 21 -17.12 -6.50 -6.75
N SER A 22 -16.92 -7.68 -7.35
CA SER A 22 -18.00 -8.43 -8.01
C SER A 22 -19.13 -8.80 -7.05
N ARG A 23 -18.81 -8.99 -5.77
CA ARG A 23 -19.78 -9.30 -4.72
C ARG A 23 -20.79 -8.17 -4.47
N VAL A 24 -20.39 -6.91 -4.68
CA VAL A 24 -21.19 -5.74 -4.23
C VAL A 24 -21.45 -4.69 -5.31
N ASN A 25 -20.81 -4.81 -6.48
CA ASN A 25 -21.00 -3.87 -7.58
C ASN A 25 -21.41 -4.62 -8.86
N PRO A 26 -22.72 -4.61 -9.21
CA PRO A 26 -23.21 -5.31 -10.40
C PRO A 26 -22.70 -4.70 -11.72
N GLY A 27 -22.18 -3.47 -11.69
CA GLY A 27 -21.57 -2.83 -12.86
C GLY A 27 -20.17 -3.36 -13.18
N TYR A 28 -19.56 -4.18 -12.31
CA TYR A 28 -18.29 -4.83 -12.61
C TYR A 28 -18.54 -6.25 -13.12
N PRO A 29 -18.14 -6.60 -14.37
CA PRO A 29 -18.39 -7.92 -14.95
C PRO A 29 -17.55 -9.03 -14.29
N GLY A 30 -16.69 -8.67 -13.34
CA GLY A 30 -15.85 -9.58 -12.59
C GLY A 30 -14.46 -9.77 -13.19
N PRO A 31 -13.52 -10.31 -12.39
CA PRO A 31 -12.11 -10.38 -12.77
C PRO A 31 -11.84 -11.37 -13.90
N LYS A 32 -12.68 -12.40 -14.08
CA LYS A 32 -12.56 -13.33 -15.21
C LYS A 32 -12.81 -12.64 -16.54
N GLN A 33 -13.96 -11.95 -16.64
CA GLN A 33 -14.35 -11.23 -17.85
C GLN A 33 -13.45 -10.03 -18.11
N ALA A 34 -13.17 -9.22 -17.07
CA ALA A 34 -12.30 -8.06 -17.19
C ALA A 34 -10.85 -8.44 -17.51
N GLY A 35 -10.37 -9.56 -16.95
CA GLY A 35 -9.02 -10.09 -17.13
C GLY A 35 -8.90 -11.03 -18.32
N PRO A 36 -8.69 -12.35 -18.10
CA PRO A 36 -8.24 -13.28 -19.14
C PRO A 36 -9.22 -13.47 -20.31
N ASP A 37 -10.54 -13.45 -20.07
CA ASP A 37 -11.51 -13.61 -21.17
C ASP A 37 -11.55 -12.35 -22.05
N GLY A 38 -11.62 -11.17 -21.43
CA GLY A 38 -11.54 -9.90 -22.15
C GLY A 38 -10.18 -9.67 -22.82
N GLU A 39 -9.09 -10.21 -22.29
CA GLU A 39 -7.76 -10.03 -22.88
C GLU A 39 -7.66 -10.68 -24.25
N ARG A 40 -8.21 -11.89 -24.40
CA ARG A 40 -8.29 -12.58 -25.70
C ARG A 40 -9.07 -11.79 -26.75
N LEU A 41 -10.03 -10.97 -26.32
CA LEU A 41 -10.78 -10.08 -27.19
C LEU A 41 -9.94 -8.84 -27.55
N ARG A 42 -9.37 -8.16 -26.55
CA ARG A 42 -8.55 -6.94 -26.72
C ARG A 42 -7.28 -7.14 -27.56
N LEU A 43 -6.76 -8.36 -27.61
CA LEU A 43 -5.63 -8.71 -28.48
C LEU A 43 -6.03 -8.81 -29.96
N LYS A 44 -7.28 -9.14 -30.26
CA LYS A 44 -7.82 -9.15 -31.63
C LYS A 44 -8.18 -7.74 -32.10
N ASP A 45 -8.85 -7.00 -31.23
CA ASP A 45 -9.24 -5.61 -31.48
C ASP A 45 -9.24 -4.82 -30.17
N GLY A 46 -8.44 -3.76 -30.10
CA GLY A 46 -8.36 -2.88 -28.94
C GLY A 46 -9.66 -2.12 -28.65
N ALA A 47 -10.55 -1.98 -29.65
CA ALA A 47 -11.88 -1.37 -29.46
C ALA A 47 -12.79 -2.21 -28.54
N LEU A 48 -12.46 -3.48 -28.29
CA LEU A 48 -13.15 -4.36 -27.34
C LEU A 48 -12.74 -4.11 -25.88
N TYR A 49 -12.11 -2.98 -25.60
CA TYR A 49 -11.86 -2.52 -24.25
C TYR A 49 -13.17 -2.14 -23.55
N ASP A 50 -13.38 -2.69 -22.35
CA ASP A 50 -14.54 -2.40 -21.51
C ASP A 50 -14.15 -1.38 -20.43
N GLU A 51 -14.83 -0.24 -20.40
CA GLU A 51 -14.59 0.76 -19.36
C GLU A 51 -14.85 0.24 -17.94
N ALA A 52 -15.63 -0.82 -17.76
CA ALA A 52 -15.90 -1.43 -16.47
C ALA A 52 -14.63 -1.97 -15.79
N LEU A 53 -13.51 -2.13 -16.53
CA LEU A 53 -12.19 -2.39 -15.95
C LEU A 53 -11.79 -1.35 -14.89
N LYS A 54 -12.31 -0.12 -14.96
CA LYS A 54 -12.08 0.95 -13.96
C LYS A 54 -12.62 0.61 -12.55
N TYR A 55 -13.55 -0.34 -12.43
CA TYR A 55 -14.05 -0.81 -11.15
C TYR A 55 -13.10 -1.79 -10.45
N CYS A 56 -12.13 -2.38 -11.17
CA CYS A 56 -11.10 -3.18 -10.56
C CYS A 56 -10.27 -2.34 -9.59
N ILE A 57 -10.22 -2.78 -8.34
CA ILE A 57 -9.48 -2.11 -7.26
C ILE A 57 -8.04 -2.61 -7.10
N ASN A 58 -7.56 -3.46 -8.02
CA ASN A 58 -6.21 -4.02 -8.04
C ASN A 58 -5.75 -4.70 -6.74
N CYS A 59 -6.67 -5.28 -5.95
CA CYS A 59 -6.32 -5.91 -4.67
C CYS A 59 -5.62 -7.28 -4.79
N LYS A 60 -5.49 -7.82 -6.00
CA LYS A 60 -4.83 -9.11 -6.32
C LYS A 60 -5.42 -10.38 -5.69
N ARG A 61 -6.51 -10.31 -4.92
CA ARG A 61 -7.18 -11.50 -4.33
C ARG A 61 -7.61 -12.53 -5.37
N CYS A 62 -8.02 -12.07 -6.56
CA CYS A 62 -8.35 -12.95 -7.68
C CYS A 62 -7.16 -13.80 -8.17
N GLU A 63 -5.94 -13.29 -8.03
CA GLU A 63 -4.71 -14.00 -8.41
C GLU A 63 -4.28 -14.97 -7.31
N VAL A 64 -4.42 -14.59 -6.05
CA VAL A 64 -4.17 -15.49 -4.90
C VAL A 64 -5.07 -16.73 -4.98
N ALA A 65 -6.33 -16.54 -5.38
CA ALA A 65 -7.29 -17.62 -5.51
C ALA A 65 -7.17 -18.42 -6.83
N CYS A 66 -6.32 -18.00 -7.78
CA CYS A 66 -6.24 -18.62 -9.09
C CYS A 66 -5.39 -19.90 -9.05
N PRO A 67 -5.95 -21.09 -9.34
CA PRO A 67 -5.19 -22.35 -9.32
C PRO A 67 -4.15 -22.45 -10.46
N SER A 68 -4.29 -21.62 -11.49
CA SER A 68 -3.42 -21.61 -12.68
C SER A 68 -2.45 -20.42 -12.71
N ASP A 69 -2.34 -19.70 -11.59
CA ASP A 69 -1.48 -18.53 -11.41
C ASP A 69 -1.63 -17.43 -12.50
N VAL A 70 -2.85 -17.25 -13.01
CA VAL A 70 -3.15 -16.18 -13.97
C VAL A 70 -3.02 -14.81 -13.27
N LYS A 71 -2.25 -13.89 -13.86
CA LYS A 71 -2.02 -12.53 -13.31
C LYS A 71 -3.16 -11.57 -13.65
N ILE A 72 -4.36 -11.94 -13.22
CA ILE A 72 -5.63 -11.29 -13.60
C ILE A 72 -5.62 -9.78 -13.32
N GLY A 73 -5.11 -9.36 -12.16
CA GLY A 73 -5.02 -7.95 -11.81
C GLY A 73 -4.04 -7.21 -12.71
N ASP A 74 -2.87 -7.79 -13.00
CA ASP A 74 -1.88 -7.19 -13.89
C ASP A 74 -2.40 -7.06 -15.33
N ILE A 75 -3.09 -8.09 -15.85
CA ILE A 75 -3.78 -8.05 -17.15
C ILE A 75 -4.75 -6.86 -17.21
N ILE A 76 -5.59 -6.69 -16.19
CA ILE A 76 -6.54 -5.58 -16.12
C ILE A 76 -5.81 -4.24 -16.08
N GLN A 77 -4.75 -4.11 -15.28
CA GLN A 77 -3.99 -2.86 -15.17
C GLN A 77 -3.24 -2.51 -16.47
N ARG A 78 -2.66 -3.51 -17.16
CA ARG A 78 -2.07 -3.34 -18.50
C ARG A 78 -3.11 -2.91 -19.52
N ALA A 79 -4.27 -3.55 -19.53
CA ALA A 79 -5.36 -3.19 -20.44
C ALA A 79 -5.82 -1.75 -20.22
N ARG A 80 -6.01 -1.33 -18.96
CA ARG A 80 -6.31 0.08 -18.63
C ARG A 80 -5.21 1.02 -19.10
N ALA A 81 -3.95 0.69 -18.85
CA ALA A 81 -2.83 1.53 -19.26
C ALA A 81 -2.69 1.68 -20.78
N LYS A 82 -3.09 0.67 -21.55
CA LYS A 82 -2.94 0.62 -23.01
C LYS A 82 -4.15 1.17 -23.76
N TYR A 83 -5.36 0.86 -23.31
CA TYR A 83 -6.59 1.09 -24.08
C TYR A 83 -7.52 2.16 -23.47
N ASP A 84 -7.35 2.56 -22.21
CA ASP A 84 -8.14 3.65 -21.63
C ASP A 84 -7.73 5.00 -22.23
N THR A 85 -8.62 5.60 -23.02
CA THR A 85 -8.41 6.91 -23.64
C THR A 85 -8.93 8.06 -22.78
N THR A 86 -9.49 7.76 -21.61
CA THR A 86 -10.06 8.76 -20.69
C THR A 86 -8.96 9.67 -20.16
N ARG A 87 -9.07 10.97 -20.42
CA ARG A 87 -8.14 11.96 -19.85
C ARG A 87 -8.35 12.06 -18.33
N PRO A 88 -7.30 11.93 -17.50
CA PRO A 88 -7.43 12.10 -16.07
C PRO A 88 -7.94 13.50 -15.69
N SER A 89 -8.96 13.55 -14.83
CA SER A 89 -9.54 14.81 -14.32
C SER A 89 -8.63 15.54 -13.33
N LEU A 90 -8.96 16.79 -13.00
CA LEU A 90 -8.30 17.55 -11.92
C LEU A 90 -8.36 16.80 -10.58
N ARG A 91 -9.50 16.17 -10.25
CA ARG A 91 -9.62 15.29 -9.08
C ARG A 91 -8.55 14.20 -9.10
N ASN A 92 -8.45 13.47 -10.22
CA ASN A 92 -7.50 12.37 -10.36
C ASN A 92 -6.07 12.89 -10.17
N PHE A 93 -5.75 14.06 -10.73
CA PHE A 93 -4.45 14.71 -10.55
C PHE A 93 -4.15 14.98 -9.07
N VAL A 94 -5.06 15.65 -8.36
CA VAL A 94 -4.89 16.00 -6.94
C VAL A 94 -4.71 14.75 -6.08
N LEU A 95 -5.54 13.72 -6.28
CA LEU A 95 -5.48 12.50 -5.48
C LEU A 95 -4.25 11.62 -5.77
N SER A 96 -3.68 11.69 -6.98
CA SER A 96 -2.58 10.81 -7.39
C SER A 96 -1.19 11.41 -7.19
N HIS A 97 -1.06 12.73 -7.14
CA HIS A 97 0.22 13.44 -7.11
C HIS A 97 0.73 13.67 -5.69
N THR A 98 0.92 12.58 -4.94
CA THR A 98 1.22 12.62 -3.50
C THR A 98 2.48 13.41 -3.15
N ASP A 99 3.57 13.28 -3.93
CA ASP A 99 4.80 14.08 -3.70
C ASP A 99 4.58 15.59 -3.88
N LEU A 100 3.81 15.98 -4.90
CA LEU A 100 3.49 17.39 -5.16
C LEU A 100 2.60 17.96 -4.06
N MET A 101 1.49 17.27 -3.78
CA MET A 101 0.52 17.71 -2.78
C MET A 101 1.13 17.73 -1.38
N GLY A 102 1.95 16.72 -1.04
CA GLY A 102 2.69 16.68 0.21
C GLY A 102 3.70 17.82 0.34
N SER A 103 4.50 18.08 -0.69
CA SER A 103 5.50 19.16 -0.66
C SER A 103 4.88 20.55 -0.47
N VAL A 104 3.70 20.79 -1.07
CA VAL A 104 2.98 22.05 -0.94
C VAL A 104 2.21 22.14 0.39
N SER A 105 1.65 21.03 0.88
CA SER A 105 0.77 21.05 2.06
C SER A 105 1.52 20.99 3.38
N THR A 106 2.64 20.27 3.45
CA THR A 106 3.39 20.05 4.70
C THR A 106 3.86 21.35 5.40
N PRO A 107 4.36 22.40 4.71
CA PRO A 107 4.70 23.67 5.34
C PRO A 107 3.49 24.40 5.98
N PHE A 108 2.29 24.15 5.47
CA PHE A 108 1.03 24.77 5.92
C PHE A 108 0.09 23.76 6.59
N ALA A 109 0.63 22.63 7.07
CA ALA A 109 -0.16 21.50 7.53
C ALA A 109 -1.24 21.85 8.57
N PRO A 110 -0.99 22.70 9.60
CA PRO A 110 -2.04 23.09 10.54
C PRO A 110 -3.24 23.74 9.85
N ILE A 111 -3.01 24.62 8.88
CA ILE A 111 -4.05 25.33 8.13
C ILE A 111 -4.78 24.35 7.22
N VAL A 112 -4.04 23.57 6.42
CA VAL A 112 -4.60 22.60 5.47
C VAL A 112 -5.44 21.54 6.18
N ASN A 113 -4.94 20.98 7.29
CA ASN A 113 -5.65 19.97 8.07
C ASN A 113 -6.91 20.54 8.72
N THR A 114 -6.85 21.78 9.23
CA THR A 114 -8.01 22.45 9.81
C THR A 114 -9.07 22.70 8.73
N ALA A 115 -8.68 23.32 7.62
CA ALA A 115 -9.60 23.61 6.52
C ALA A 115 -10.28 22.34 5.96
N THR A 116 -9.50 21.29 5.67
CA THR A 116 -10.03 20.02 5.14
C THR A 116 -10.87 19.22 6.15
N SER A 117 -10.80 19.55 7.45
CA SER A 117 -11.67 18.97 8.48
C SER A 117 -13.05 19.64 8.58
N LEU A 118 -13.23 20.82 7.98
CA LEU A 118 -14.50 21.54 8.02
C LEU A 118 -15.53 20.94 7.06
N LYS A 119 -16.77 20.75 7.53
CA LYS A 119 -17.88 20.20 6.72
C LYS A 119 -18.13 21.00 5.42
N PRO A 120 -18.16 22.35 5.42
CA PRO A 120 -18.38 23.12 4.19
C PRO A 120 -17.29 22.90 3.13
N VAL A 121 -16.02 22.77 3.56
CA VAL A 121 -14.89 22.50 2.66
C VAL A 121 -15.04 21.12 2.04
N ARG A 122 -15.43 20.11 2.82
CA ARG A 122 -15.70 18.76 2.28
C ARG A 122 -16.87 18.73 1.31
N GLN A 123 -17.95 19.47 1.59
CA GLN A 123 -19.07 19.62 0.65
C GLN A 123 -18.67 20.32 -0.64
N LEU A 124 -17.80 21.33 -0.57
CA LEU A 124 -17.24 21.98 -1.75
C LEU A 124 -16.39 21.01 -2.58
N LEU A 125 -15.51 20.23 -1.95
CA LEU A 125 -14.71 19.21 -2.63
C LEU A 125 -15.57 18.11 -3.26
N ASP A 126 -16.67 17.74 -2.62
CA ASP A 126 -17.67 16.82 -3.17
C ASP A 126 -18.33 17.40 -4.42
N ALA A 127 -18.84 18.62 -4.35
CA ALA A 127 -19.50 19.28 -5.47
C ALA A 127 -18.54 19.57 -6.65
N ALA A 128 -17.36 20.13 -6.36
CA ALA A 128 -16.42 20.59 -7.38
C ALA A 128 -15.52 19.49 -7.92
N LEU A 129 -15.02 18.61 -7.05
CA LEU A 129 -14.05 17.57 -7.40
C LEU A 129 -14.60 16.16 -7.30
N LYS A 130 -15.85 15.93 -6.87
CA LYS A 130 -16.41 14.57 -6.68
C LYS A 130 -15.57 13.71 -5.73
N ILE A 131 -15.04 14.33 -4.67
CA ILE A 131 -14.44 13.65 -3.52
C ILE A 131 -15.52 13.55 -2.45
N ASP A 132 -15.94 12.35 -2.06
CA ASP A 132 -17.13 12.17 -1.20
C ASP A 132 -16.97 12.92 0.14
N HIS A 133 -17.94 13.77 0.49
CA HIS A 133 -17.89 14.60 1.71
C HIS A 133 -17.87 13.80 3.02
N ARG A 134 -18.24 12.52 2.99
CA ARG A 134 -18.15 11.59 4.14
C ARG A 134 -16.72 11.09 4.37
N ARG A 135 -15.78 11.41 3.49
CA ARG A 135 -14.36 11.05 3.64
C ARG A 135 -13.62 12.10 4.43
N THR A 136 -12.75 11.64 5.31
CA THR A 136 -11.74 12.47 5.95
C THR A 136 -10.46 12.39 5.12
N LEU A 137 -9.97 13.54 4.63
CA LEU A 137 -8.71 13.57 3.90
C LEU A 137 -7.54 13.22 4.84
N PRO A 138 -6.53 12.47 4.37
CA PRO A 138 -5.35 12.17 5.16
C PRO A 138 -4.66 13.45 5.63
N LYS A 139 -4.42 13.56 6.95
CA LYS A 139 -3.73 14.70 7.53
C LYS A 139 -2.27 14.72 7.08
N TYR A 140 -1.73 15.91 6.84
CA TYR A 140 -0.31 16.13 6.63
C TYR A 140 0.40 16.43 7.95
N SER A 141 1.64 15.98 8.10
CA SER A 141 2.52 16.40 9.19
C SER A 141 3.10 17.77 8.89
N PHE A 142 3.38 18.54 9.95
CA PHE A 142 4.24 19.73 9.84
C PHE A 142 5.70 19.28 9.72
N GLY A 143 6.36 19.65 8.63
CA GLY A 143 7.67 19.09 8.25
C GLY A 143 7.59 17.66 7.67
N THR A 144 8.71 17.21 7.08
CA THR A 144 8.80 15.90 6.42
C THR A 144 9.74 14.94 7.17
N PHE A 145 9.53 13.64 6.99
CA PHE A 145 10.45 12.62 7.49
C PHE A 145 11.87 12.84 6.96
N ARG A 146 12.03 13.09 5.66
CA ARG A 146 13.36 13.35 5.06
C ARG A 146 14.08 14.53 5.69
N ARG A 147 13.35 15.62 6.03
CA ARG A 147 13.94 16.78 6.71
C ARG A 147 14.40 16.39 8.11
N TRP A 148 13.58 15.66 8.86
CA TRP A 148 13.95 15.17 10.18
C TRP A 148 15.15 14.20 10.11
N TYR A 149 15.16 13.27 9.16
CA TYR A 149 16.22 12.27 8.99
C TYR A 149 17.61 12.90 8.84
N ARG A 150 17.73 14.08 8.20
CA ARG A 150 19.01 14.80 8.08
C ARG A 150 19.68 15.07 9.43
N SER A 151 18.90 15.25 10.50
CA SER A 151 19.44 15.46 11.85
C SER A 151 20.05 14.21 12.48
N VAL A 152 19.69 13.01 12.00
CA VAL A 152 20.19 11.72 12.52
C VAL A 152 21.06 10.97 11.51
N ALA A 153 21.20 11.47 10.27
CA ALA A 153 21.90 10.78 9.18
C ALA A 153 23.35 10.41 9.53
N ALA A 154 24.08 11.31 10.20
CA ALA A 154 25.46 11.05 10.63
C ALA A 154 25.52 9.92 11.66
N GLN A 155 24.59 9.88 12.62
CA GLN A 155 24.48 8.80 13.59
C GLN A 155 24.12 7.47 12.91
N GLN A 156 23.21 7.49 11.94
CA GLN A 156 22.81 6.29 11.20
C GLN A 156 23.98 5.69 10.40
N ALA A 157 24.89 6.52 9.89
CA ALA A 157 26.08 6.07 9.16
C ALA A 157 27.13 5.38 10.05
N GLN A 158 27.06 5.54 11.38
CA GLN A 158 28.03 4.94 12.32
C GLN A 158 27.79 3.44 12.57
N TYR A 159 26.60 2.94 12.28
CA TYR A 159 26.29 1.52 12.47
C TYR A 159 27.02 0.66 11.43
N LYS A 160 27.54 -0.50 11.86
CA LYS A 160 28.21 -1.46 10.97
C LYS A 160 27.20 -2.12 10.01
N ASP A 161 26.08 -2.59 10.54
CA ASP A 161 25.01 -3.18 9.76
C ASP A 161 24.12 -2.05 9.21
N GLN A 162 23.71 -2.16 7.94
CA GLN A 162 23.00 -1.10 7.23
C GLN A 162 21.85 -1.67 6.40
N VAL A 163 20.74 -0.92 6.33
CA VAL A 163 19.63 -1.16 5.40
C VAL A 163 19.26 0.12 4.67
N ALA A 164 18.78 0.00 3.44
CA ALA A 164 18.17 1.11 2.73
C ALA A 164 16.66 1.14 3.00
N PHE A 165 16.12 2.29 3.39
CA PHE A 165 14.69 2.46 3.64
C PHE A 165 14.02 3.19 2.48
N PHE A 166 13.11 2.50 1.81
CA PHE A 166 12.11 3.12 0.95
C PHE A 166 10.97 3.63 1.84
N HIS A 167 10.96 4.92 2.13
CA HIS A 167 10.03 5.50 3.11
C HIS A 167 8.63 5.72 2.53
N GLY A 168 8.53 5.95 1.23
CA GLY A 168 7.29 6.25 0.53
C GLY A 168 6.70 7.61 0.91
N CYS A 169 5.61 7.96 0.24
CA CYS A 169 4.97 9.27 0.43
C CYS A 169 4.28 9.40 1.80
N PHE A 170 3.70 8.33 2.33
CA PHE A 170 2.97 8.35 3.59
C PHE A 170 3.86 8.71 4.78
N VAL A 171 4.98 7.98 4.96
CA VAL A 171 5.95 8.30 6.02
C VAL A 171 6.49 9.70 5.81
N ASN A 172 6.75 10.12 4.57
CA ASN A 172 7.35 11.43 4.35
C ASN A 172 6.45 12.61 4.69
N TYR A 173 5.17 12.56 4.32
CA TYR A 173 4.28 13.73 4.38
C TYR A 173 3.13 13.61 5.38
N ASN A 174 2.62 12.39 5.65
CA ASN A 174 1.43 12.19 6.47
C ASN A 174 1.79 11.73 7.88
N HIS A 175 2.71 10.77 7.99
CA HIS A 175 3.06 10.16 9.26
C HIS A 175 4.56 9.88 9.42
N PRO A 176 5.40 10.94 9.58
CA PRO A 176 6.83 10.80 9.82
C PRO A 176 7.18 9.95 11.03
N GLN A 177 6.30 9.89 12.04
CA GLN A 177 6.54 9.11 13.24
C GLN A 177 6.82 7.64 12.95
N LEU A 178 6.10 7.01 12.00
CA LEU A 178 6.37 5.62 11.60
C LEU A 178 7.80 5.40 11.10
N GLY A 179 8.37 6.37 10.36
CA GLY A 179 9.77 6.28 9.95
C GLY A 179 10.74 6.41 11.12
N LYS A 180 10.42 7.23 12.12
CA LYS A 180 11.20 7.36 13.36
C LYS A 180 11.13 6.08 14.20
N ASP A 181 9.94 5.48 14.30
CA ASP A 181 9.69 4.22 14.99
C ASP A 181 10.51 3.09 14.36
N LEU A 182 10.53 3.02 13.02
CA LEU A 182 11.37 2.06 12.30
C LEU A 182 12.85 2.22 12.65
N ILE A 183 13.37 3.45 12.58
CA ILE A 183 14.78 3.73 12.93
C ILE A 183 15.06 3.34 14.38
N LYS A 184 14.14 3.64 15.30
CA LYS A 184 14.29 3.27 16.72
C LYS A 184 14.41 1.76 16.90
N VAL A 185 13.56 0.97 16.24
CA VAL A 185 13.58 -0.49 16.27
C VAL A 185 14.86 -1.06 15.66
N LEU A 186 15.28 -0.56 14.49
CA LEU A 186 16.48 -1.06 13.82
C LEU A 186 17.77 -0.69 14.56
N ASN A 187 17.86 0.52 15.11
CA ASN A 187 18.97 0.94 15.95
C ASN A 187 19.12 0.06 17.20
N ALA A 188 18.01 -0.38 17.80
CA ALA A 188 18.02 -1.30 18.94
C ALA A 188 18.58 -2.69 18.57
N MET A 189 18.55 -3.07 17.29
CA MET A 189 19.20 -4.28 16.75
C MET A 189 20.62 -4.03 16.23
N GLY A 190 21.17 -2.83 16.48
CA GLY A 190 22.51 -2.44 16.00
C GLY A 190 22.59 -2.22 14.48
N THR A 191 21.47 -1.89 13.82
CA THR A 191 21.41 -1.66 12.37
C THR A 191 21.04 -0.21 12.07
N GLY A 192 21.87 0.46 11.27
CA GLY A 192 21.60 1.81 10.80
C GLY A 192 20.72 1.82 9.55
N VAL A 193 20.03 2.93 9.34
CA VAL A 193 19.14 3.13 8.20
C VAL A 193 19.69 4.20 7.28
N GLN A 194 19.86 3.88 6.00
CA GLN A 194 20.14 4.83 4.93
C GLN A 194 18.89 5.12 4.13
N LEU A 195 18.74 6.35 3.62
CA LEU A 195 17.74 6.63 2.60
C LEU A 195 18.31 6.37 1.22
N LEU A 196 17.42 5.99 0.29
CA LEU A 196 17.75 5.91 -1.12
C LEU A 196 18.22 7.28 -1.65
N SER A 197 19.19 7.28 -2.57
CA SER A 197 19.79 8.50 -3.13
C SER A 197 18.76 9.41 -3.77
N LYS A 198 17.81 8.80 -4.50
CA LYS A 198 16.62 9.44 -5.04
C LYS A 198 15.44 8.52 -4.75
N GLU A 199 14.40 9.11 -4.16
CA GLU A 199 13.13 8.42 -3.97
C GLU A 199 12.01 9.28 -4.53
N LYS A 200 11.09 8.62 -5.23
CA LYS A 200 9.78 9.13 -5.63
C LYS A 200 8.71 8.20 -5.05
N CYS A 201 7.47 8.68 -5.01
CA CYS A 201 6.32 7.82 -4.74
C CYS A 201 6.39 6.49 -5.53
N CYS A 202 5.91 5.40 -4.93
CA CYS A 202 5.90 4.08 -5.57
C CYS A 202 5.06 4.04 -6.86
N GLY A 203 4.21 5.04 -7.11
CA GLY A 203 3.47 5.19 -8.36
C GLY A 203 2.08 4.55 -8.37
N VAL A 204 1.71 3.77 -7.35
CA VAL A 204 0.37 3.13 -7.27
C VAL A 204 -0.79 4.15 -7.38
N PRO A 205 -0.77 5.31 -6.72
CA PRO A 205 -1.81 6.31 -6.91
C PRO A 205 -1.89 6.85 -8.35
N LEU A 206 -0.75 6.95 -9.05
CA LEU A 206 -0.69 7.38 -10.45
C LEU A 206 -1.25 6.30 -11.38
N ILE A 207 -0.87 5.04 -11.18
CA ILE A 207 -1.40 3.87 -11.90
C ILE A 207 -2.93 3.83 -11.78
N ALA A 208 -3.45 3.91 -10.55
CA ALA A 208 -4.89 3.81 -10.29
C ALA A 208 -5.71 4.92 -10.96
N ASN A 209 -5.08 6.06 -11.28
CA ASN A 209 -5.72 7.26 -11.83
C ASN A 209 -5.36 7.53 -13.31
N GLY A 210 -4.71 6.59 -14.00
CA GLY A 210 -4.41 6.71 -15.44
C GLY A 210 -3.17 7.53 -15.77
N PHE A 211 -2.34 7.89 -14.79
CA PHE A 211 -1.07 8.60 -15.01
C PHE A 211 0.12 7.63 -15.22
N THR A 212 -0.08 6.57 -16.01
CA THR A 212 0.87 5.46 -16.17
C THR A 212 2.24 5.93 -16.69
N ALA A 213 2.28 6.87 -17.64
CA ALA A 213 3.55 7.40 -18.15
C ALA A 213 4.39 8.08 -17.06
N LYS A 214 3.73 8.80 -16.13
CA LYS A 214 4.42 9.43 -14.99
C LYS A 214 4.81 8.40 -13.93
N ALA A 215 3.94 7.43 -13.65
CA ALA A 215 4.25 6.31 -12.78
C ALA A 215 5.51 5.57 -13.26
N ARG A 216 5.60 5.31 -14.57
CA ARG A 216 6.78 4.70 -15.21
C ARG A 216 8.04 5.53 -14.99
N LYS A 217 7.99 6.85 -15.16
CA LYS A 217 9.14 7.74 -14.90
C LYS A 217 9.59 7.66 -13.42
N GLN A 218 8.66 7.66 -12.48
CA GLN A 218 8.98 7.51 -11.05
C GLN A 218 9.56 6.14 -10.73
N ALA A 219 9.02 5.08 -11.33
CA ALA A 219 9.51 3.72 -11.18
C ALA A 219 10.95 3.56 -11.66
N ILE A 220 11.31 4.17 -12.81
CA ILE A 220 12.70 4.18 -13.32
C ILE A 220 13.64 4.83 -12.30
N THR A 221 13.30 6.02 -11.79
CA THR A 221 14.11 6.68 -10.75
C THR A 221 14.27 5.83 -9.50
N ASN A 222 13.19 5.18 -9.04
CA ASN A 222 13.24 4.33 -7.87
C ASN A 222 14.12 3.09 -8.11
N VAL A 223 14.00 2.44 -9.27
CA VAL A 223 14.81 1.27 -9.64
C VAL A 223 16.29 1.61 -9.73
N GLU A 224 16.64 2.78 -10.28
CA GLU A 224 18.03 3.25 -10.32
C GLU A 224 18.62 3.39 -8.91
N SER A 225 17.88 4.01 -7.98
CA SER A 225 18.34 4.18 -6.60
C SER A 225 18.35 2.88 -5.79
N ILE A 226 17.42 1.95 -6.05
CA ILE A 226 17.45 0.61 -5.47
C ILE A 226 18.67 -0.16 -6.00
N ARG A 227 18.97 -0.06 -7.29
CA ARG A 227 20.14 -0.70 -7.90
C ARG A 227 21.45 -0.18 -7.30
N GLU A 228 21.53 1.11 -7.02
CA GLU A 228 22.66 1.70 -6.29
C GLU A 228 22.79 1.10 -4.88
N ALA A 229 21.68 1.03 -4.12
CA ALA A 229 21.68 0.46 -2.77
C ALA A 229 22.09 -1.03 -2.76
N VAL A 230 21.48 -1.84 -3.62
CA VAL A 230 21.69 -3.29 -3.65
C VAL A 230 23.03 -3.65 -4.30
N GLY A 231 23.29 -3.14 -5.51
CA GLY A 231 24.43 -3.57 -6.32
C GLY A 231 25.75 -2.93 -5.93
N VAL A 232 25.74 -1.65 -5.49
CA VAL A 232 26.98 -0.94 -5.15
C VAL A 232 27.28 -1.04 -3.66
N LYS A 233 26.25 -0.89 -2.81
CA LYS A 233 26.44 -0.87 -1.35
C LYS A 233 26.18 -2.22 -0.67
N GLY A 234 25.60 -3.20 -1.38
CA GLY A 234 25.27 -4.50 -0.81
C GLY A 234 24.19 -4.46 0.29
N ILE A 235 23.41 -3.39 0.37
CA ILE A 235 22.40 -3.21 1.43
C ILE A 235 21.00 -3.57 0.92
N PRO A 236 20.22 -4.38 1.67
CA PRO A 236 18.85 -4.69 1.28
C PRO A 236 17.97 -3.44 1.40
N VAL A 237 16.91 -3.39 0.59
CA VAL A 237 15.90 -2.33 0.63
C VAL A 237 14.69 -2.83 1.39
N ILE A 238 14.33 -2.11 2.45
CA ILE A 238 13.13 -2.38 3.23
C ILE A 238 12.10 -1.25 3.07
N ALA A 239 10.83 -1.57 3.22
CA ALA A 239 9.76 -0.57 3.34
C ALA A 239 8.75 -0.97 4.42
N THR A 240 7.96 -0.01 4.91
CA THR A 240 6.86 -0.29 5.87
C THR A 240 5.53 -0.52 5.15
N SER A 241 5.32 0.07 3.99
CA SER A 241 4.08 -0.08 3.23
C SER A 241 4.09 -1.36 2.40
N SER A 242 3.17 -2.29 2.73
CA SER A 242 2.92 -3.50 1.92
C SER A 242 2.59 -3.18 0.46
N THR A 243 1.92 -2.07 0.20
CA THR A 243 1.59 -1.63 -1.16
C THR A 243 2.82 -1.11 -1.90
N CYS A 244 3.66 -0.29 -1.25
CA CYS A 244 4.90 0.16 -1.87
C CYS A 244 5.84 -1.02 -2.17
N THR A 245 6.02 -1.94 -1.21
CA THR A 245 6.86 -3.13 -1.39
C THR A 245 6.38 -3.99 -2.56
N PHE A 246 5.08 -4.30 -2.61
CA PHE A 246 4.52 -5.09 -3.69
C PHE A 246 4.69 -4.40 -5.05
N ALA A 247 4.42 -3.09 -5.13
CA ALA A 247 4.56 -2.36 -6.39
C ALA A 247 6.00 -2.35 -6.91
N LEU A 248 6.97 -1.99 -6.06
CA LEU A 248 8.39 -1.94 -6.42
C LEU A 248 8.93 -3.31 -6.87
N ARG A 249 8.46 -4.38 -6.21
CA ARG A 249 8.99 -5.73 -6.39
C ARG A 249 8.31 -6.50 -7.52
N ASP A 250 6.98 -6.45 -7.58
CA ASP A 250 6.19 -7.34 -8.45
C ASP A 250 5.41 -6.57 -9.54
N GLU A 251 4.89 -5.36 -9.27
CA GLU A 251 4.08 -4.65 -10.29
C GLU A 251 4.90 -3.84 -11.30
N TYR A 252 6.11 -3.38 -10.97
CA TYR A 252 6.90 -2.54 -11.88
C TYR A 252 7.19 -3.21 -13.24
N PRO A 253 7.65 -4.47 -13.29
CA PRO A 253 7.85 -5.17 -14.55
C PRO A 253 6.53 -5.37 -15.30
N GLU A 254 5.48 -5.80 -14.59
CA GLU A 254 4.22 -6.25 -15.18
C GLU A 254 3.34 -5.09 -15.65
N VAL A 255 3.20 -4.02 -14.85
CA VAL A 255 2.25 -2.93 -15.11
C VAL A 255 2.93 -1.74 -15.78
N LEU A 256 4.19 -1.46 -15.46
CA LEU A 256 4.91 -0.27 -15.94
C LEU A 256 5.97 -0.56 -17.01
N ASN A 257 6.24 -1.84 -17.30
CA ASN A 257 7.36 -2.25 -18.17
C ASN A 257 8.68 -1.58 -17.72
N VAL A 258 8.94 -1.63 -16.41
CA VAL A 258 10.20 -1.18 -15.79
C VAL A 258 10.88 -2.40 -15.20
N ASP A 259 11.99 -2.79 -15.80
CA ASP A 259 12.75 -3.96 -15.38
C ASP A 259 13.42 -3.73 -14.01
N ASN A 260 13.17 -4.65 -13.08
CA ASN A 260 13.80 -4.71 -11.77
C ASN A 260 14.60 -6.01 -11.58
N LYS A 261 15.00 -6.68 -12.66
CA LYS A 261 15.81 -7.91 -12.63
C LYS A 261 17.02 -7.76 -11.70
N GLY A 262 17.18 -8.77 -10.84
CA GLY A 262 18.22 -8.82 -9.82
C GLY A 262 17.98 -7.93 -8.59
N LEU A 263 16.87 -7.16 -8.53
CA LEU A 263 16.53 -6.33 -7.38
C LEU A 263 15.37 -6.91 -6.57
N ARG A 264 14.51 -7.70 -7.22
CA ARG A 264 13.27 -8.24 -6.65
C ARG A 264 13.45 -8.82 -5.25
N ASP A 265 14.40 -9.74 -5.08
CA ASP A 265 14.60 -10.47 -3.82
C ASP A 265 15.35 -9.67 -2.75
N HIS A 266 15.84 -8.48 -3.10
CA HIS A 266 16.47 -7.54 -2.19
C HIS A 266 15.50 -6.46 -1.69
N ILE A 267 14.23 -6.49 -2.13
CA ILE A 267 13.18 -5.57 -1.69
C ILE A 267 12.22 -6.34 -0.79
N GLU A 268 12.19 -6.00 0.50
CA GLU A 268 11.31 -6.66 1.46
C GLU A 268 10.55 -5.71 2.40
N LEU A 269 9.58 -6.24 3.13
CA LEU A 269 8.91 -5.51 4.20
C LEU A 269 9.82 -5.46 5.42
N ALA A 270 9.80 -4.35 6.14
CA ALA A 270 10.56 -4.19 7.38
C ALA A 270 10.24 -5.29 8.40
N THR A 271 8.98 -5.72 8.50
CA THR A 271 8.57 -6.83 9.37
C THR A 271 9.18 -8.17 8.94
N ARG A 272 9.24 -8.47 7.64
CA ARG A 272 9.93 -9.68 7.16
C ARG A 272 11.42 -9.63 7.45
N TRP A 273 12.06 -8.50 7.20
CA TRP A 273 13.49 -8.31 7.46
C TRP A 273 13.81 -8.50 8.95
N LEU A 274 13.02 -7.86 9.83
CA LEU A 274 13.17 -7.95 11.28
C LEU A 274 13.03 -9.40 11.75
N TRP A 275 11.99 -10.11 11.30
CA TRP A 275 11.79 -11.51 11.63
C TRP A 275 13.00 -12.37 11.25
N ARG A 276 13.49 -12.23 10.00
CA ARG A 276 14.66 -12.97 9.54
C ARG A 276 15.90 -12.68 10.39
N LYS A 277 16.11 -11.44 10.82
CA LYS A 277 17.23 -11.11 11.70
C LYS A 277 17.11 -11.74 13.08
N LEU A 278 15.90 -11.82 13.62
CA LEU A 278 15.67 -12.55 14.88
C LEU A 278 15.93 -14.05 14.71
N ASP A 279 15.51 -14.63 13.59
CA ASP A 279 15.76 -16.04 13.24
C ASP A 279 17.28 -16.33 13.06
N GLU A 280 18.03 -15.36 12.54
CA GLU A 280 19.51 -15.37 12.46
C GLU A 280 20.19 -15.14 13.83
N GLY A 281 19.44 -15.04 14.93
CA GLY A 281 19.98 -14.91 16.28
C GLY A 281 20.22 -13.49 16.78
N LYS A 282 19.81 -12.45 16.03
CA LYS A 282 19.75 -11.09 16.59
C LYS A 282 18.66 -11.02 17.65
N THR A 283 18.83 -10.12 18.62
CA THR A 283 17.83 -9.89 19.66
C THR A 283 17.19 -8.51 19.48
N LEU A 284 15.93 -8.41 19.91
CA LEU A 284 15.20 -7.15 20.03
C LEU A 284 14.65 -7.10 21.45
N PRO A 285 15.19 -6.25 22.33
CA PRO A 285 14.74 -6.20 23.72
C PRO A 285 13.34 -5.57 23.78
N LEU A 286 12.36 -6.37 24.19
CA LEU A 286 10.96 -5.95 24.31
C LEU A 286 10.49 -6.01 25.76
N LYS A 287 9.84 -4.94 26.22
CA LYS A 287 9.11 -4.86 27.48
C LYS A 287 7.62 -5.15 27.27
N PRO A 288 6.88 -5.49 28.33
CA PRO A 288 5.45 -5.74 28.23
C PRO A 288 4.66 -4.58 27.65
N LEU A 289 3.72 -4.88 26.75
CA LEU A 289 2.76 -3.95 26.19
C LEU A 289 1.35 -4.59 26.30
N PRO A 290 0.66 -4.41 27.44
CA PRO A 290 -0.63 -5.04 27.72
C PRO A 290 -1.73 -4.36 26.91
N LEU A 291 -1.84 -4.74 25.63
CA LEU A 291 -2.87 -4.29 24.71
C LEU A 291 -3.50 -5.50 24.03
N LYS A 292 -4.82 -5.45 23.83
CA LYS A 292 -5.55 -6.37 22.98
C LYS A 292 -5.69 -5.78 21.60
N VAL A 293 -5.16 -6.46 20.60
CA VAL A 293 -5.08 -5.96 19.22
C VAL A 293 -5.67 -6.96 18.25
N VAL A 294 -6.35 -6.43 17.23
CA VAL A 294 -6.76 -7.22 16.07
C VAL A 294 -5.91 -6.88 14.86
N TYR A 295 -5.48 -7.90 14.13
CA TYR A 295 -4.69 -7.72 12.91
C TYR A 295 -5.56 -7.82 11.66
N HIS A 296 -5.51 -6.78 10.84
CA HIS A 296 -6.10 -6.79 9.49
C HIS A 296 -5.02 -7.04 8.45
N THR A 297 -5.14 -8.16 7.74
CA THR A 297 -4.26 -8.55 6.62
C THR A 297 -4.53 -7.70 5.37
N PRO A 298 -3.58 -6.83 4.94
CA PRO A 298 -3.72 -6.10 3.68
C PRO A 298 -3.68 -7.03 2.47
N CYS A 299 -4.43 -6.72 1.41
CA CYS A 299 -4.49 -7.60 0.23
C CYS A 299 -3.13 -7.76 -0.48
N HIS A 300 -2.29 -6.73 -0.51
CA HIS A 300 -0.93 -6.85 -1.05
C HIS A 300 -0.02 -7.67 -0.13
N MET A 301 -0.21 -7.63 1.19
CA MET A 301 0.51 -8.49 2.13
C MET A 301 0.14 -9.97 1.93
N GLU A 302 -1.16 -10.24 1.75
CA GLU A 302 -1.71 -11.55 1.42
C GLU A 302 -1.16 -12.09 0.10
N LYS A 303 -1.13 -11.27 -0.96
CA LYS A 303 -0.54 -11.65 -2.26
C LYS A 303 0.94 -12.00 -2.16
N MET A 304 1.67 -11.34 -1.28
CA MET A 304 3.09 -11.63 -1.04
C MET A 304 3.31 -12.86 -0.15
N GLY A 305 2.29 -13.34 0.55
CA GLY A 305 2.41 -14.44 1.52
C GLY A 305 3.23 -14.09 2.75
N TRP A 306 3.33 -12.79 3.09
CA TRP A 306 4.25 -12.29 4.12
C TRP A 306 3.60 -11.96 5.47
N THR A 307 2.29 -12.19 5.58
CA THR A 307 1.50 -11.97 6.81
C THR A 307 2.14 -12.63 8.03
N LEU A 308 2.59 -13.89 7.91
CA LEU A 308 3.14 -14.66 9.01
C LEU A 308 4.29 -13.94 9.72
N TYR A 309 5.21 -13.31 8.98
CA TYR A 309 6.35 -12.59 9.57
C TYR A 309 5.92 -11.46 10.51
N THR A 310 4.83 -10.77 10.17
CA THR A 310 4.30 -9.69 11.02
C THR A 310 3.62 -10.26 12.25
N LEU A 311 2.82 -11.32 12.10
CA LEU A 311 2.15 -11.97 13.22
C LEU A 311 3.15 -12.52 14.24
N GLU A 312 4.20 -13.19 13.77
CA GLU A 312 5.23 -13.76 14.65
C GLU A 312 6.05 -12.68 15.38
N LEU A 313 6.30 -11.53 14.73
CA LEU A 313 6.91 -10.39 15.41
C LEU A 313 6.02 -9.81 16.50
N LEU A 314 4.72 -9.63 16.22
CA LEU A 314 3.78 -9.10 17.20
C LEU A 314 3.66 -10.06 18.40
N ARG A 315 3.64 -11.38 18.17
CA ARG A 315 3.63 -12.41 19.23
C ARG A 315 4.86 -12.38 20.13
N LYS A 316 5.98 -11.79 19.69
CA LYS A 316 7.17 -11.61 20.53
C LYS A 316 7.03 -10.47 21.54
N ILE A 317 6.05 -9.58 21.39
CA ILE A 317 5.81 -8.48 22.34
C ILE A 317 5.15 -9.08 23.60
N PRO A 318 5.82 -9.06 24.77
CA PRO A 318 5.23 -9.63 25.97
C PRO A 318 3.94 -8.90 26.35
N GLY A 319 2.92 -9.64 26.80
CA GLY A 319 1.64 -9.06 27.21
C GLY A 319 0.73 -8.57 26.07
N LEU A 320 1.16 -8.63 24.80
CA LEU A 320 0.29 -8.27 23.67
C LEU A 320 -0.67 -9.43 23.36
N GLU A 321 -1.97 -9.18 23.46
CA GLU A 321 -3.00 -10.12 23.04
C GLU A 321 -3.35 -9.91 21.57
N LEU A 322 -2.91 -10.82 20.69
CA LEU A 322 -3.10 -10.70 19.24
C LEU A 322 -4.20 -11.65 18.73
N THR A 323 -5.24 -11.07 18.13
CA THR A 323 -6.25 -11.81 17.36
C THR A 323 -6.12 -11.48 15.87
N VAL A 324 -6.17 -12.48 14.99
CA VAL A 324 -6.14 -12.27 13.52
C VAL A 324 -7.56 -12.28 12.99
N LEU A 325 -7.95 -11.22 12.27
CA LEU A 325 -9.27 -11.14 11.65
C LEU A 325 -9.35 -11.98 10.38
N ASP A 326 -10.55 -12.40 10.00
CA ASP A 326 -10.79 -13.04 8.72
C ASP A 326 -10.39 -12.09 7.59
N SER A 327 -9.63 -12.60 6.62
CA SER A 327 -9.11 -11.81 5.51
C SER A 327 -10.25 -11.24 4.67
N GLN A 328 -10.47 -9.93 4.76
CA GLN A 328 -11.43 -9.16 3.97
C GLN A 328 -10.75 -7.90 3.43
N CYS A 329 -11.08 -7.49 2.21
CA CYS A 329 -10.59 -6.23 1.67
C CYS A 329 -11.23 -5.04 2.42
N CYS A 330 -10.44 -4.04 2.82
CA CYS A 330 -10.97 -2.83 3.45
C CYS A 330 -11.79 -1.94 2.49
N GLY A 331 -11.62 -2.12 1.18
CA GLY A 331 -12.42 -1.47 0.13
C GLY A 331 -11.95 -0.08 -0.33
N ILE A 332 -10.89 0.49 0.25
CA ILE A 332 -10.43 1.85 -0.11
C ILE A 332 -9.65 1.92 -1.42
N ALA A 333 -8.78 0.94 -1.66
CA ALA A 333 -7.85 0.86 -2.79
C ALA A 333 -7.21 2.21 -3.17
N GLY A 334 -6.51 2.79 -2.20
CA GLY A 334 -5.88 4.10 -2.33
C GLY A 334 -6.91 5.21 -2.53
N THR A 335 -7.01 5.71 -3.76
CA THR A 335 -7.88 6.84 -4.09
C THR A 335 -9.27 6.43 -4.55
N TYR A 336 -9.49 5.14 -4.84
CA TYR A 336 -10.76 4.63 -5.37
C TYR A 336 -11.93 4.99 -4.45
N GLY A 337 -11.82 4.68 -3.16
CA GLY A 337 -12.86 4.90 -2.18
C GLY A 337 -13.11 6.37 -1.83
N PHE A 338 -12.19 7.29 -2.18
CA PHE A 338 -12.39 8.73 -1.99
C PHE A 338 -13.34 9.34 -3.04
N LYS A 339 -13.53 8.69 -4.18
CA LYS A 339 -14.38 9.19 -5.26
C LYS A 339 -15.85 9.00 -4.92
N LYS A 340 -16.66 10.04 -5.09
CA LYS A 340 -18.11 10.05 -4.76
C LYS A 340 -18.85 8.86 -5.36
N GLU A 341 -18.62 8.59 -6.64
CA GLU A 341 -19.26 7.49 -7.37
C GLU A 341 -18.91 6.09 -6.83
N ASN A 342 -17.76 5.96 -6.15
CA ASN A 342 -17.26 4.69 -5.64
C ASN A 342 -17.46 4.51 -4.14
N TYR A 343 -17.90 5.56 -3.43
CA TYR A 343 -18.05 5.52 -1.97
C TYR A 343 -18.96 4.37 -1.50
N PRO A 344 -20.17 4.17 -2.08
CA PRO A 344 -21.04 3.07 -1.66
C PRO A 344 -20.39 1.70 -1.85
N THR A 345 -19.79 1.45 -3.01
CA THR A 345 -19.06 0.22 -3.32
C THR A 345 -17.89 0.00 -2.35
N SER A 346 -17.09 1.04 -2.10
CA SER A 346 -15.95 1.00 -1.18
C SER A 346 -16.38 0.62 0.24
N GLN A 347 -17.46 1.21 0.75
CA GLN A 347 -18.02 0.89 2.06
C GLN A 347 -18.62 -0.53 2.09
N ALA A 348 -19.36 -0.93 1.07
CA ALA A 348 -19.93 -2.28 0.98
C ALA A 348 -18.86 -3.38 0.93
N ILE A 349 -17.73 -3.14 0.25
CA ILE A 349 -16.58 -4.06 0.25
C ILE A 349 -16.02 -4.23 1.67
N GLY A 350 -15.82 -3.12 2.38
CA GLY A 350 -15.20 -3.10 3.70
C GLY A 350 -16.10 -3.48 4.86
N ALA A 351 -17.43 -3.43 4.69
CA ALA A 351 -18.40 -3.66 5.76
C ALA A 351 -18.18 -4.97 6.57
N PRO A 352 -17.84 -6.12 5.97
CA PRO A 352 -17.52 -7.34 6.74
C PRO A 352 -16.28 -7.22 7.63
N LEU A 353 -15.28 -6.43 7.22
CA LEU A 353 -14.10 -6.14 8.05
C LEU A 353 -14.48 -5.22 9.21
N PHE A 354 -15.27 -4.17 8.94
CA PHE A 354 -15.64 -3.20 9.96
C PHE A 354 -16.47 -3.82 11.07
N ARG A 355 -17.40 -4.73 10.75
CA ARG A 355 -18.15 -5.47 11.76
C ARG A 355 -17.24 -6.30 12.68
N GLN A 356 -16.31 -7.06 12.10
CA GLN A 356 -15.34 -7.84 12.90
C GLN A 356 -14.51 -6.95 13.84
N ILE A 357 -14.13 -5.74 13.39
CA ILE A 357 -13.38 -4.79 14.21
C ILE A 357 -14.23 -4.31 15.40
N GLU A 358 -15.47 -3.86 15.16
CA GLU A 358 -16.36 -3.38 16.22
C GLU A 358 -16.73 -4.50 17.22
N GLU A 359 -16.89 -5.73 16.75
CA GLU A 359 -17.27 -6.89 17.56
C GLU A 359 -16.08 -7.50 18.33
N SER A 360 -14.83 -7.09 18.02
CA SER A 360 -13.63 -7.72 18.58
C SER A 360 -13.37 -7.42 20.05
N GLY A 361 -13.86 -6.27 20.55
CA GLY A 361 -13.50 -5.72 21.85
C GLY A 361 -11.98 -5.53 22.02
N ALA A 362 -11.28 -5.15 20.95
CA ALA A 362 -9.85 -4.83 20.97
C ALA A 362 -9.61 -3.34 21.24
N ASP A 363 -8.41 -2.99 21.72
CA ASP A 363 -7.99 -1.61 21.97
C ASP A 363 -7.63 -0.87 20.68
N LEU A 364 -7.05 -1.59 19.72
CA LEU A 364 -6.65 -1.04 18.42
C LEU A 364 -6.55 -2.10 17.33
N VAL A 365 -6.56 -1.63 16.08
CA VAL A 365 -6.32 -2.45 14.89
C VAL A 365 -4.87 -2.32 14.43
N VAL A 366 -4.25 -3.39 13.97
CA VAL A 366 -2.88 -3.38 13.41
C VAL A 366 -2.90 -3.73 11.93
N THR A 367 -2.16 -2.98 11.10
CA THR A 367 -2.04 -3.28 9.66
C THR A 367 -0.77 -2.69 9.01
N ASP A 368 -0.19 -3.41 8.05
CA ASP A 368 1.00 -2.99 7.26
C ASP A 368 0.65 -2.09 6.06
N CYS A 369 -0.52 -1.44 6.06
CA CYS A 369 -0.99 -0.65 4.94
C CYS A 369 -1.63 0.68 5.37
N GLU A 370 -0.99 1.77 4.98
CA GLU A 370 -1.40 3.14 5.29
C GLU A 370 -2.80 3.49 4.77
N THR A 371 -3.20 2.94 3.63
CA THR A 371 -4.53 3.22 3.07
C THR A 371 -5.60 2.40 3.78
N CYS A 372 -5.27 1.19 4.24
CA CYS A 372 -6.16 0.40 5.08
C CYS A 372 -6.39 1.09 6.42
N LYS A 373 -5.33 1.65 7.03
CA LYS A 373 -5.43 2.50 8.23
C LYS A 373 -6.45 3.61 8.04
N TRP A 374 -6.33 4.41 6.97
CA TRP A 374 -7.31 5.48 6.71
C TRP A 374 -8.74 4.97 6.60
N GLN A 375 -8.95 3.87 5.90
CA GLN A 375 -10.27 3.30 5.70
C GLN A 375 -10.90 2.79 6.99
N ILE A 376 -10.11 2.10 7.81
CA ILE A 376 -10.51 1.57 9.11
C ILE A 376 -10.85 2.73 10.05
N GLU A 377 -9.98 3.73 10.18
CA GLU A 377 -10.20 4.88 11.06
C GLU A 377 -11.35 5.79 10.61
N MET A 378 -11.73 5.75 9.33
CA MET A 378 -12.91 6.46 8.82
C MET A 378 -14.22 5.68 8.98
N SER A 379 -14.15 4.36 9.22
CA SER A 379 -15.31 3.46 9.15
C SER A 379 -15.54 2.64 10.42
N THR A 380 -14.70 2.82 11.43
CA THR A 380 -14.77 2.12 12.72
C THR A 380 -14.40 3.08 13.88
N SER A 381 -14.73 2.67 15.10
CA SER A 381 -14.43 3.38 16.34
C SER A 381 -12.95 3.26 16.77
N LEU A 382 -12.24 2.24 16.29
CA LEU A 382 -10.88 1.94 16.70
C LEU A 382 -9.82 2.69 15.90
N ARG A 383 -8.75 3.08 16.61
CA ARG A 383 -7.51 3.54 15.97
C ARG A 383 -6.82 2.36 15.28
N CYS A 384 -6.08 2.66 14.22
CA CYS A 384 -5.34 1.65 13.49
C CYS A 384 -3.85 2.00 13.43
N GLU A 385 -2.96 1.15 13.92
CA GLU A 385 -1.52 1.41 13.98
C GLU A 385 -0.71 0.44 13.11
N HIS A 386 0.51 0.85 12.78
CA HIS A 386 1.45 0.01 12.07
C HIS A 386 2.17 -0.94 13.05
N PRO A 387 2.47 -2.21 12.70
CA PRO A 387 3.14 -3.15 13.60
C PRO A 387 4.49 -2.65 14.13
N ILE A 388 5.26 -1.93 13.30
CA ILE A 388 6.53 -1.29 13.70
C ILE A 388 6.34 -0.28 14.85
N THR A 389 5.23 0.44 14.89
CA THR A 389 4.94 1.39 15.98
C THR A 389 4.72 0.67 17.30
N LEU A 390 4.04 -0.49 17.28
CA LEU A 390 3.89 -1.34 18.48
C LEU A 390 5.24 -1.87 18.95
N LEU A 391 6.10 -2.36 18.04
CA LEU A 391 7.46 -2.76 18.38
C LEU A 391 8.25 -1.61 19.01
N ALA A 392 8.17 -0.39 18.45
CA ALA A 392 8.86 0.78 18.97
C ALA A 392 8.37 1.22 20.37
N GLN A 393 7.08 1.05 20.66
CA GLN A 393 6.49 1.27 21.99
C GLN A 393 6.95 0.21 23.00
N ALA A 394 7.04 -1.03 22.53
CA ALA A 394 7.48 -2.17 23.32
C ALA A 394 9.01 -2.27 23.49
N LEU A 395 9.83 -1.36 22.96
CA LEU A 395 11.28 -1.38 23.23
C LEU A 395 11.58 -1.10 24.71
N ALA A 396 12.45 -1.94 25.30
CA ALA A 396 12.90 -1.83 26.69
C ALA A 396 13.75 -0.58 26.94
#